data_AF-A0A847SRQ8-F1
#
_entry.id   AF-A0A847SRQ8-F1
#
_cell.length_a   1.000
_cell.length_b   1.000
_cell.length_c   1.000
_cell.angle_alpha   90.00
_cell.angle_beta   90.00
_cell.angle_gamma   90.00
#
_symmetry.space_group_name_H-M   'P 1'
#
loop_
_entity.id
_entity.type
_entity.pdbx_description
1 polymer ?
#
loop_
_entity_poly.entity_id
_entity_poly.type
_entity_poly.pdbx_seq_one_letter_code
_entity_poly.pdbx_strand_id
1 'polypeptide(L)' 'MKQFLSALMQDKNGQYSLRELAVCILLIALLVAWIAQQFYNKAIPESMFFTLASLVAAGCFGYSMERRQVTENN' A
#
# COMPACT_ATOMS: atom_id res chain seq x y z
N MET A 1 12.02 -4.66 15.39
CA MET A 1 10.82 -3.94 14.88
C MET A 1 11.13 -2.87 13.85
N LYS A 2 12.08 -1.93 14.08
CA LYS A 2 12.41 -0.88 13.09
C LYS A 2 12.86 -1.41 11.71
N GLN A 3 13.67 -2.47 11.69
CA GLN A 3 14.11 -3.12 10.44
C GLN A 3 12.95 -3.75 9.65
N PHE A 4 11.94 -4.31 10.33
CA PHE A 4 10.80 -4.92 9.66
C PHE A 4 9.91 -3.86 8.99
N LEU A 5 9.71 -2.73 9.67
CA LEU A 5 9.01 -1.57 9.09
C LEU A 5 9.79 -0.93 7.94
N SER A 6 11.12 -0.84 8.06
CA SER A 6 11.97 -0.38 6.95
C SER A 6 11.94 -1.33 5.75
N ALA A 7 11.92 -2.64 6.00
CA ALA A 7 11.83 -3.64 4.95
C ALA A 7 10.48 -3.60 4.22
N LEU A 8 9.38 -3.30 4.92
CA LEU A 8 8.04 -3.13 4.31
C LEU A 8 7.95 -1.90 3.39
N MET A 9 8.78 -0.87 3.62
CA MET A 9 8.81 0.35 2.80
C MET A 9 9.92 0.32 1.72
N GLN A 10 10.75 -0.72 1.68
CA GLN A 10 11.78 -0.88 0.67
C GLN A 10 11.22 -1.55 -0.59
N ASP A 11 11.44 -0.91 -1.73
CA ASP A 11 11.11 -1.42 -3.06
C ASP A 11 12.07 -2.56 -3.46
N LYS A 12 11.81 -3.25 -4.59
CA LYS A 12 12.58 -4.39 -5.12
C LYS A 12 14.08 -4.10 -5.29
N ASN A 13 14.47 -2.84 -5.40
CA ASN A 13 15.85 -2.38 -5.55
C ASN A 13 16.47 -1.86 -4.22
N GLY A 14 15.80 -2.05 -3.08
CA GLY A 14 16.29 -1.59 -1.77
C GLY A 14 16.19 -0.07 -1.54
N GLN A 15 15.55 0.64 -2.47
CA GLN A 15 15.25 2.07 -2.38
C GLN A 15 13.85 2.28 -1.78
N TYR A 16 13.65 3.41 -1.10
CA TYR A 16 12.31 3.81 -0.67
C TYR A 16 11.59 4.48 -1.85
N SER A 17 10.49 3.90 -2.31
CA SER A 17 9.68 4.48 -3.38
C SER A 17 8.36 5.04 -2.84
N LEU A 18 7.93 6.13 -3.47
CA LEU A 18 6.75 6.90 -3.08
C LEU A 18 5.46 6.06 -3.20
N ARG A 19 5.48 5.06 -4.10
CA ARG A 19 4.35 4.16 -4.34
C ARG A 19 4.09 3.25 -3.14
N GLU A 20 5.11 2.59 -2.60
CA GLU A 20 4.96 1.68 -1.45
C GLU A 20 4.47 2.46 -0.24
N LEU A 21 4.98 3.68 -0.05
CA LEU A 21 4.49 4.58 0.98
C LEU A 21 3.00 4.90 0.79
N ALA A 22 2.57 5.23 -0.44
CA ALA A 22 1.18 5.51 -0.74
C ALA A 22 0.28 4.29 -0.49
N VAL A 23 0.69 3.09 -0.92
CA VAL A 23 -0.05 1.83 -0.67
C VAL A 23 -0.13 1.52 0.82
N CYS A 24 0.95 1.72 1.59
CA CYS A 24 0.94 1.57 3.04
C CYS A 24 -0.05 2.53 3.70
N ILE A 25 -0.08 3.81 3.31
CA ILE A 25 -1.01 4.81 3.84
C ILE A 25 -2.46 4.41 3.53
N LEU A 26 -2.73 3.95 2.32
CA LEU A 26 -4.06 3.50 1.90
C LEU A 26 -4.52 2.26 2.67
N LEU A 27 -3.62 1.31 2.94
CA LEU A 27 -3.91 0.15 3.80
C LEU A 27 -4.21 0.57 5.24
N ILE A 28 -3.45 1.51 5.80
CA ILE A 28 -3.72 2.05 7.14
C ILE A 28 -5.09 2.75 7.16
N ALA A 29 -5.41 3.55 6.14
CA ALA A 29 -6.70 4.21 6.02
C ALA A 29 -7.85 3.19 5.94
N LEU A 30 -7.67 2.08 5.21
CA LEU A 30 -8.65 0.99 5.13
C LEU A 30 -8.86 0.32 6.50
N LEU A 31 -7.78 0.04 7.24
CA LEU A 31 -7.84 -0.52 8.59
C LEU A 31 -8.54 0.41 9.57
N VAL A 32 -8.22 1.71 9.54
CA VAL A 32 -8.87 2.72 10.39
C VAL A 32 -10.34 2.85 10.05
N ALA A 33 -10.70 2.85 8.77
CA ALA A 33 -12.09 2.88 8.33
C ALA A 33 -12.86 1.64 8.84
N TRP A 34 -12.27 0.45 8.70
CA TRP A 34 -12.88 -0.79 9.20
C TRP A 34 -13.06 -0.78 10.73
N ILE A 35 -12.06 -0.31 11.46
CA ILE A 35 -12.14 -0.13 12.92
C ILE A 35 -13.24 0.88 13.27
N ALA A 36 -13.29 2.03 12.58
CA ALA A 36 -14.31 3.04 12.80
C ALA A 36 -15.73 2.50 12.54
N GLN A 37 -15.92 1.63 11.55
CA GLN A 37 -17.20 0.96 11.33
C GLN A 37 -17.64 0.11 12.53
N GLN A 38 -16.71 -0.59 13.20
CA GLN A 38 -17.01 -1.38 14.41
C GLN A 38 -17.41 -0.50 15.60
N PHE A 39 -16.76 0.66 15.79
CA PHE A 39 -16.99 1.54 16.95
C PHE A 39 -18.16 2.52 16.76
N TYR A 40 -18.34 3.04 15.55
CA TYR A 40 -19.35 4.07 15.26
C TYR A 40 -20.63 3.51 14.62
N ASN A 41 -20.69 2.19 14.36
CA ASN A 41 -21.83 1.50 13.72
C ASN A 41 -22.29 2.15 12.40
N LYS A 42 -21.43 2.95 11.77
CA LYS A 42 -21.68 3.54 10.46
C LYS A 42 -21.18 2.60 9.39
N ALA A 43 -22.10 2.09 8.57
CA ALA A 43 -21.74 1.35 7.37
C ALA A 43 -20.89 2.24 6.46
N ILE A 44 -19.71 1.74 6.08
CA ILE A 44 -18.90 2.39 5.05
C ILE A 44 -19.65 2.26 3.72
N PRO A 45 -19.82 3.35 2.96
CA PRO A 45 -20.41 3.27 1.62
C PRO A 45 -19.61 2.31 0.74
N GLU A 46 -20.31 1.41 0.04
CA GLU A 46 -19.67 0.38 -0.79
C GLU A 46 -18.72 0.99 -1.84
N SER A 47 -19.11 2.13 -2.43
CA SER A 47 -18.28 2.88 -3.39
C SER A 47 -16.93 3.29 -2.81
N MET A 48 -16.88 3.69 -1.54
CA MET A 48 -15.64 4.09 -0.87
C MET A 48 -14.73 2.89 -0.63
N PHE A 49 -15.31 1.76 -0.24
CA PHE A 49 -14.56 0.51 -0.08
C PHE A 49 -13.96 0.03 -1.41
N PHE A 50 -14.77 -0.04 -2.47
CA PHE A 50 -14.29 -0.45 -3.80
C PHE A 50 -13.22 0.49 -4.35
N THR A 51 -13.36 1.80 -4.15
CA THR A 51 -12.37 2.78 -4.59
C THR A 51 -11.04 2.55 -3.88
N LEU A 52 -11.05 2.44 -2.54
CA LEU A 52 -9.83 2.20 -1.76
C LEU A 52 -9.18 0.85 -2.11
N ALA A 53 -9.99 -0.21 -2.22
CA ALA A 53 -9.52 -1.54 -2.62
C ALA A 53 -8.89 -1.53 -4.02
N SER A 54 -9.51 -0.84 -4.99
CA SER A 54 -8.97 -0.70 -6.35
C SER A 54 -7.66 0.09 -6.38
N LEU A 55 -7.51 1.13 -5.56
CA LEU A 55 -6.28 1.93 -5.48
C LEU A 55 -5.13 1.10 -4.91
N VAL A 56 -5.39 0.34 -3.85
CA VAL A 56 -4.43 -0.60 -3.27
C VAL A 56 -4.05 -1.69 -4.29
N ALA A 57 -5.04 -2.26 -4.98
CA ALA A 57 -4.81 -3.26 -6.03
C ALA A 57 -3.98 -2.71 -7.20
N ALA A 58 -4.28 -1.50 -7.68
CA ALA A 58 -3.52 -0.84 -8.73
C ALA A 58 -2.08 -0.53 -8.30
N GLY A 59 -1.88 -0.07 -7.06
CA GLY A 59 -0.54 0.16 -6.49
C GLY A 59 0.28 -1.13 -6.38
N CYS A 60 -0.32 -2.21 -5.87
CA CYS A 60 0.32 -3.53 -5.79
C CYS A 60 0.57 -4.15 -7.18
N PHE A 61 -0.35 -3.95 -8.13
CA PHE A 61 -0.20 -4.46 -9.49
C PHE A 61 0.91 -3.73 -10.26
N GLY A 62 0.97 -2.40 -10.11
CA GLY A 62 2.08 -1.60 -10.61
C GLY A 62 3.43 -2.06 -10.05
N TYR A 63 3.50 -2.36 -8.75
CA TYR A 63 4.68 -2.96 -8.13
C TYR A 63 5.02 -4.33 -8.72
N SER A 64 4.03 -5.20 -8.93
CA SER A 64 4.23 -6.53 -9.50
C SER A 64 4.80 -6.45 -10.93
N MET A 65 4.26 -5.55 -11.75
CA MET A 65 4.71 -5.32 -13.14
C MET A 65 6.09 -4.67 -13.25
N GLU A 66 6.53 -3.94 -12.21
CA GLU A 66 7.84 -3.32 -12.23
C GLU A 66 8.95 -4.37 -12.26
N ARG A 67 9.71 -4.35 -13.36
CA ARG A 67 10.91 -5.17 -13.54
C ARG A 67 12.03 -4.53 -12.74
N ARG A 68 12.85 -5.36 -12.07
CA ARG A 68 14.08 -4.88 -11.43
C ARG A 68 14.93 -4.18 -12.49
N GLN A 69 15.29 -2.92 -12.24
CA GLN A 69 16.35 -2.28 -13.00
C GLN A 69 17.65 -2.97 -12.58
N VAL A 70 18.13 -3.89 -13.41
CA VAL A 70 19.50 -4.39 -13.33
C VAL A 70 20.37 -3.25 -13.80
N THR A 71 20.98 -2.52 -12.88
CA THR A 71 22.10 -1.64 -13.21
C THR A 71 23.25 -2.56 -13.63
N GLU A 72 23.33 -2.89 -14.92
CA GLU A 72 24.58 -3.37 -15.52
C GLU A 72 25.60 -2.23 -15.39
N ASN A 73 26.43 -2.32 -14.35
CA ASN A 73 27.65 -1.53 -14.29
C ASN A 73 28.59 -2.05 -15.39
N ASN A 74 28.74 -1.29 -16.47
CA ASN A 74 29.86 -1.40 -17.40
C ASN A 74 31.10 -0.72 -16.79
#